data_AF-A0A3Q9FK24-F1
#
_entry.id   AF-A0A3Q9FK24-F1
#
_cell.length_a   1.000
_cell.length_b   1.000
_cell.length_c   1.000
_cell.angle_alpha   90.00
_cell.angle_beta   90.00
_cell.angle_gamma   90.00
#
_symmetry.space_group_name_H-M   'P 1'
#
loop_
_entity.id
_entity.type
_entity.pdbx_description
1 polymer ?
#
loop_
_entity_poly.entity_id
_entity_poly.type
_entity_poly.pdbx_seq_one_letter_code
_entity_poly.pdbx_strand_id
1 'polypeptide(L)'
;MNTRPNTIVVLLLVQALLLSGNSFLLDRYNEPSPQSDVIEGFKNPPSETKARSWWHWLSGNVSKEGITADLEAMKKVGIQEESLFNVQLDFLQGPVSYLSEEC
;
A
#
# COMPACT_ATOMS: atom_id res chain seq x y z
N MET A 1 10.30 -59.76 -30.98
CA MET A 1 9.30 -58.78 -31.45
C MET A 1 10.05 -57.50 -31.84
N ASN A 2 10.32 -57.32 -33.14
CA ASN A 2 11.07 -56.16 -33.67
C ASN A 2 10.14 -54.95 -33.77
N THR A 3 10.25 -54.01 -32.83
CA THR A 3 9.67 -52.68 -32.96
C THR A 3 10.45 -51.91 -34.04
N ARG A 4 9.76 -51.48 -35.11
CA ARG A 4 10.38 -50.67 -36.17
C ARG A 4 10.88 -49.35 -35.56
N PRO A 5 12.08 -48.86 -35.90
CA PRO A 5 12.70 -47.67 -35.27
C PRO A 5 11.79 -46.43 -35.31
N ASN A 6 10.95 -46.32 -36.34
CA ASN A 6 10.01 -45.23 -36.52
C ASN A 6 8.89 -45.21 -35.45
N THR A 7 8.48 -46.35 -34.90
CA THR A 7 7.42 -46.41 -33.88
C THR A 7 7.91 -45.87 -32.54
N ILE A 8 9.16 -46.15 -32.17
CA ILE A 8 9.77 -45.64 -30.93
C ILE A 8 9.95 -44.12 -31.01
N VAL A 9 10.42 -43.61 -32.15
CA VAL A 9 10.57 -42.16 -32.37
C VAL A 9 9.24 -41.42 -32.28
N VAL A 10 8.17 -41.97 -32.87
CA VAL A 10 6.82 -41.39 -32.78
C VAL A 10 6.31 -41.36 -31.33
N LEU A 11 6.53 -42.43 -30.56
CA LEU A 11 6.13 -42.46 -29.15
C LEU A 11 6.88 -41.43 -28.30
N LEU A 12 8.19 -41.25 -28.53
CA LEU A 12 8.99 -40.24 -27.83
C LEU A 12 8.57 -38.80 -28.19
N LEU A 13 8.22 -38.54 -29.45
CA LEU A 13 7.72 -37.22 -29.87
C LEU A 13 6.34 -36.92 -29.27
N VAL A 14 5.45 -37.92 -29.18
CA VAL A 14 4.15 -37.77 -28.52
C VAL A 14 4.31 -37.54 -27.02
N GLN A 15 5.22 -38.25 -26.35
CA GLN A 15 5.52 -38.02 -24.94
C GLN A 15 6.13 -36.63 -24.70
N ALA A 16 7.02 -36.16 -25.57
CA ALA A 16 7.59 -34.82 -25.47
C ALA A 16 6.52 -33.71 -25.63
N LEU A 17 5.55 -33.90 -26.55
CA LEU A 17 4.42 -32.98 -26.72
C LEU A 17 3.48 -32.96 -25.51
N LEU A 18 3.23 -34.11 -24.89
CA LEU A 18 2.38 -34.21 -23.69
C LEU A 18 3.07 -33.61 -22.46
N LEU A 19 4.39 -33.78 -22.33
CA LEU A 19 5.18 -33.20 -21.24
C LEU A 19 5.31 -31.68 -21.34
N SER A 20 5.45 -31.12 -22.56
CA SER A 20 5.51 -29.66 -22.74
C SER A 20 4.17 -28.96 -22.45
N GLY A 21 3.05 -29.62 -22.74
CA GLY A 21 1.71 -29.12 -22.41
C GLY A 21 1.47 -29.00 -20.90
N ASN A 22 1.95 -29.97 -20.10
CA ASN A 22 1.77 -29.96 -18.65
C ASN A 22 2.53 -28.82 -17.96
N SER A 23 3.75 -28.51 -18.40
CA SER A 23 4.54 -27.41 -17.83
C SER A 23 3.86 -26.05 -18.04
N PHE A 24 3.29 -25.82 -19.23
CA PHE A 24 2.59 -24.57 -19.55
C PHE A 24 1.28 -24.40 -18.74
N LEU A 25 0.54 -25.49 -18.51
CA LEU A 25 -0.69 -25.44 -17.71
C LEU A 25 -0.42 -25.22 -16.21
N LEU A 26 0.66 -25.80 -15.68
CA LEU A 26 1.08 -25.57 -14.29
C LEU A 26 1.54 -24.12 -14.06
N ASP A 27 2.24 -23.53 -15.02
CA ASP A 27 2.67 -22.12 -14.96
C ASP A 27 1.44 -21.19 -14.91
N ARG A 28 0.45 -21.43 -15.77
CA ARG A 28 -0.83 -20.71 -15.77
C ARG A 28 -1.64 -20.85 -14.48
N TYR A 29 -1.49 -21.96 -13.77
CA TYR A 29 -2.20 -22.21 -12.51
C TYR A 29 -1.56 -21.48 -11.33
N ASN A 30 -0.24 -21.26 -11.38
CA ASN A 30 0.50 -20.56 -10.33
C ASN A 30 0.57 -19.04 -10.51
N GLU A 31 -0.01 -18.50 -11.59
CA GLU A 31 -0.15 -17.05 -11.74
C GLU A 31 -1.07 -16.50 -10.63
N PRO A 32 -0.62 -15.50 -9.85
CA PRO A 32 -1.48 -14.85 -8.89
C PRO A 32 -2.70 -14.28 -9.61
N SER A 33 -3.89 -14.70 -9.16
CA SER A 33 -5.13 -14.19 -9.73
C SER A 33 -5.27 -12.70 -9.40
N PRO A 34 -5.85 -11.88 -10.28
CA PRO A 34 -6.15 -10.48 -9.94
C PRO A 34 -6.97 -10.31 -8.64
N GLN A 35 -7.69 -11.36 -8.24
CA GLN A 35 -8.46 -11.40 -6.99
C GLN A 35 -7.58 -11.55 -5.74
N SER A 36 -6.46 -12.28 -5.80
CA SER A 36 -5.55 -12.40 -4.66
C SER A 36 -4.90 -11.07 -4.31
N ASP A 37 -4.52 -10.29 -5.32
CA ASP A 37 -3.85 -9.01 -5.15
C ASP A 37 -4.78 -7.96 -4.52
N VAL A 38 -6.06 -7.93 -4.92
CA VAL A 38 -7.06 -7.04 -4.32
C VAL A 38 -7.35 -7.42 -2.87
N ILE A 39 -7.47 -8.72 -2.57
CA ILE A 39 -7.71 -9.19 -1.19
C ILE A 39 -6.51 -8.84 -0.30
N GLU A 40 -5.29 -8.99 -0.81
CA GLU A 40 -4.08 -8.65 -0.08
C GLU A 40 -3.97 -7.14 0.16
N GLY A 41 -4.19 -6.31 -0.88
CA GLY A 41 -4.19 -4.86 -0.76
C GLY A 41 -5.31 -4.32 0.15
N PHE A 42 -6.46 -4.99 0.22
CA PHE A 42 -7.51 -4.63 1.17
C PHE A 42 -7.13 -4.94 2.63
N LYS A 43 -6.46 -6.07 2.87
CA LYS A 43 -5.97 -6.44 4.21
C LYS A 43 -4.81 -5.55 4.67
N ASN A 44 -3.92 -5.21 3.74
CA ASN A 44 -2.72 -4.43 3.98
C ASN A 44 -2.68 -3.24 3.00
N PRO A 45 -3.49 -2.19 3.24
CA PRO A 45 -3.55 -1.05 2.35
C PRO A 45 -2.18 -0.38 2.23
N PRO A 46 -1.76 0.01 1.02
CA PRO A 46 -0.50 0.69 0.83
C PRO A 46 -0.56 2.10 1.43
N SER A 47 0.60 2.67 1.78
CA SER A 47 0.68 3.92 2.54
C SER A 47 -0.02 5.11 1.86
N GLU A 48 -0.04 5.17 0.52
CA GLU A 48 -0.68 6.25 -0.23
C GLU A 48 -2.21 6.30 -0.05
N THR A 49 -2.83 5.20 0.38
CA THR A 49 -4.28 5.11 0.58
C THR A 49 -4.72 5.49 1.99
N LYS A 50 -3.78 5.75 2.91
CA LYS A 50 -4.13 6.09 4.29
C LYS A 50 -4.79 7.46 4.38
N ALA A 51 -5.64 7.59 5.39
CA ALA A 51 -6.36 8.83 5.67
C ALA A 51 -5.38 9.98 5.96
N ARG A 52 -5.80 11.17 5.50
CA ARG A 52 -5.11 12.44 5.71
C ARG A 52 -6.05 13.40 6.43
N SER A 53 -5.49 14.38 7.15
CA SER A 53 -6.29 15.36 7.90
C SER A 53 -5.90 16.80 7.57
N TRP A 54 -6.82 17.72 7.82
CA TRP A 54 -6.51 19.14 7.95
C TRP A 54 -6.29 19.45 9.42
N TRP A 55 -5.21 20.17 9.73
CA TRP A 55 -4.87 20.56 11.10
C TRP A 55 -4.75 22.08 11.15
N HIS A 56 -5.73 22.70 11.79
CA HIS A 56 -5.79 24.16 11.90
C HIS A 56 -5.20 24.59 13.24
N TRP A 57 -4.10 25.34 13.19
CA TRP A 57 -3.59 26.06 14.35
C TRP A 57 -4.34 27.38 14.46
N LEU A 58 -5.14 27.49 15.53
CA LEU A 58 -6.09 28.59 15.68
C LEU A 58 -5.50 29.73 16.49
N SER A 59 -5.19 30.83 15.80
CA SER A 59 -4.89 32.14 16.37
C SER A 59 -3.81 32.12 17.44
N GLY A 60 -2.78 31.30 17.26
CA GLY A 60 -1.67 31.21 18.22
C GLY A 60 -1.89 30.31 19.43
N ASN A 61 -3.01 29.58 19.51
CA ASN A 61 -3.27 28.59 20.57
C ASN A 61 -2.53 27.29 20.25
N VAL A 62 -1.21 27.33 20.36
CA VAL A 62 -0.30 26.24 19.98
C VAL A 62 0.75 26.06 21.09
N SER A 63 1.11 24.82 21.37
CA SER A 63 2.20 24.46 22.30
C SER A 63 2.96 23.26 21.79
N LYS A 64 4.25 23.12 22.16
CA LYS A 64 5.07 21.98 21.74
C LYS A 64 4.51 20.66 22.28
N GLU A 65 4.06 20.67 23.52
CA GLU A 65 3.45 19.53 24.18
C GLU A 65 2.17 19.08 23.47
N GLY A 66 1.32 20.03 23.07
CA GLY A 66 0.11 19.76 22.29
C GLY A 66 0.42 19.21 20.90
N ILE A 67 1.40 19.79 20.21
CA ILE A 67 1.87 19.31 18.89
C ILE A 67 2.31 17.84 18.99
N THR A 68 3.12 17.51 19.99
CA THR A 68 3.58 16.12 20.19
C THR A 68 2.40 15.19 20.48
N ALA A 69 1.49 15.57 21.36
CA ALA A 69 0.32 14.76 21.69
C ALA A 69 -0.59 14.53 20.47
N ASP A 70 -0.82 15.56 19.66
CA ASP A 70 -1.61 15.47 18.44
C ASP A 70 -0.99 14.51 17.43
N LEU A 71 0.32 14.63 17.15
CA LEU A 71 1.03 13.77 16.20
C LEU A 71 1.10 12.31 16.69
N GLU A 72 1.32 12.07 17.97
CA GLU A 72 1.27 10.73 18.57
C GLU A 72 -0.13 10.11 18.46
N ALA A 73 -1.17 10.89 18.71
CA ALA A 73 -2.55 10.45 18.57
C ALA A 73 -2.88 10.12 17.11
N MET A 74 -2.50 10.99 16.16
CA MET A 74 -2.67 10.77 14.71
C MET A 74 -1.96 9.47 14.27
N LYS A 75 -0.72 9.26 14.72
CA LYS A 75 0.03 8.04 14.43
C LYS A 75 -0.66 6.80 14.99
N LYS A 76 -1.18 6.88 16.23
CA LYS A 76 -1.86 5.77 16.91
C LYS A 76 -3.14 5.34 16.18
N VAL A 77 -3.88 6.28 15.60
CA VAL A 77 -5.13 5.97 14.86
C VAL A 77 -4.90 5.73 13.36
N GLY A 78 -3.66 5.86 12.88
CA GLY A 78 -3.30 5.53 11.49
C GLY A 78 -3.45 6.68 10.48
N ILE A 79 -3.54 7.93 10.94
CA ILE A 79 -3.42 9.10 10.06
C ILE A 79 -1.97 9.21 9.61
N GLN A 80 -1.77 9.38 8.30
CA GLN A 80 -0.43 9.34 7.66
C GLN A 80 0.12 10.73 7.38
N GLU A 81 -0.74 11.67 7.00
CA GLU A 81 -0.35 13.03 6.61
C GLU A 81 -1.36 14.06 7.07
N GLU A 82 -0.87 15.24 7.39
CA GLU A 82 -1.66 16.41 7.77
C GLU A 82 -1.29 17.62 6.91
N SER A 83 -2.30 18.37 6.49
CA SER A 83 -2.13 19.70 5.91
C SER A 83 -2.30 20.72 7.03
N LEU A 84 -1.20 21.33 7.45
CA LEU A 84 -1.15 22.32 8.51
C LEU A 84 -1.50 23.71 7.96
N PHE A 85 -2.43 24.40 8.62
CA PHE A 85 -2.75 25.79 8.32
C PHE A 85 -2.79 26.63 9.59
N ASN A 86 -2.20 27.82 9.54
CA ASN A 86 -2.37 28.82 10.58
C ASN A 86 -3.60 29.68 10.25
N VAL A 87 -4.60 29.68 11.13
CA VAL A 87 -5.87 30.37 10.91
C VAL A 87 -6.09 31.37 12.03
N GLN A 88 -6.12 32.65 11.67
CA GLN A 88 -6.46 33.74 12.58
C GLN A 88 -7.98 33.91 12.65
N LEU A 89 -8.52 33.98 13.87
CA LEU A 89 -9.91 34.25 14.17
C LEU A 89 -9.95 35.47 15.09
N ASP A 90 -10.70 36.50 14.71
CA ASP A 90 -10.66 37.81 15.38
C ASP A 90 -11.05 37.77 16.87
N PHE A 91 -11.81 36.75 17.27
CA PHE A 91 -12.32 36.57 18.64
C PHE A 91 -11.47 35.62 19.51
N LEU A 92 -10.40 35.04 18.98
CA LEU A 92 -9.47 34.18 19.72
C LEU A 92 -8.05 34.72 19.57
N GLN A 93 -7.31 34.83 20.66
CA GLN A 93 -5.89 35.17 20.64
C GLN A 93 -5.16 34.29 21.64
N GLY A 94 -4.32 33.43 21.08
CA GLY A 94 -3.41 32.58 21.82
C GLY A 94 -2.03 33.22 22.00
N PRO A 95 -1.15 32.56 22.76
CA PRO A 95 0.12 33.13 23.18
C PRO A 95 1.19 33.18 22.07
N VAL A 96 1.05 32.43 20.98
CA VAL A 96 2.07 32.31 19.92
C VAL A 96 1.72 33.18 18.73
N SER A 97 2.64 34.05 18.31
CA SER A 97 2.46 34.83 17.07
C SER A 97 2.94 34.05 15.86
N TYR A 98 2.22 34.14 14.73
CA TYR A 98 2.65 33.52 13.50
C TYR A 98 3.99 34.11 13.02
N LEU A 99 4.92 33.25 12.59
CA LEU A 99 6.29 33.58 12.16
C LEU A 99 7.21 34.17 13.26
N SER A 100 6.84 34.07 14.54
CA SER A 100 7.79 34.36 15.64
C SER A 100 8.78 33.21 15.84
N GLU A 101 9.87 33.45 16.56
CA GLU A 101 10.87 32.43 16.86
C GLU A 101 10.32 31.27 17.73
N GLU A 102 9.18 31.48 18.38
CA GLU A 102 8.53 30.45 19.20
C GLU A 102 7.63 29.49 18.39
N CYS A 103 7.30 29.87 17.16
CA CYS A 103 6.44 29.11 16.23
C CYS A 103 7.27 28.18 15.32
#